data_AF-X1NT52-F1
#
_entry.id   AF-X1NT52-F1
#
_cell.length_a   1.000
_cell.length_b   1.000
_cell.length_c   1.000
_cell.angle_alpha   90.00
_cell.angle_beta   90.00
_cell.angle_gamma   90.00
#
_symmetry.space_group_name_H-M   'P 1'
#
loop_
_entity.id
_entity.type
_entity.pdbx_description
1 polymer ?
#
loop_
_entity_poly.entity_id
_entity_poly.type
_entity_poly.pdbx_seq_one_letter_code
_entity_poly.pdbx_strand_id
1 'polypeptide(L)'
;DTYQAVSGTGSAAIEELTTQAKQVLEGQSTIPHVYPHQIAFNVLPEIDVFLDNGYTKEEWKLVEETRKIMHADDIAISATCVRVPVFTGHREAIHVEFSRPMSPDEARRILAQAPGVKLLDDPTISLYPQPWSAAGNDEVFVGRIRRDASHSNGLTMWVV
;
A
#
# COMPACT_ATOMS: atom_id res chain seq x y z
N ASP A 1 2.34 4.17 -4.56
CA ASP A 1 2.65 4.56 -3.16
C ASP A 1 2.00 3.63 -2.18
N THR A 2 2.75 3.20 -1.17
CA THR A 2 2.29 2.20 -0.21
C THR A 2 2.01 2.82 1.15
N TYR A 3 1.05 2.23 1.84
CA TYR A 3 0.60 2.54 3.19
C TYR A 3 0.70 1.23 3.98
N GLN A 4 1.94 0.84 4.30
CA GLN A 4 2.21 -0.45 4.92
C GLN A 4 1.90 -0.43 6.42
N ALA A 5 1.24 -1.47 6.88
CA ALA A 5 0.89 -1.69 8.29
C ALA A 5 2.11 -2.09 9.12
N VAL A 6 2.07 -1.85 10.44
CA VAL A 6 3.18 -2.18 11.35
C VAL A 6 3.43 -3.69 11.52
N SER A 7 2.43 -4.54 11.22
CA SER A 7 2.61 -6.00 11.24
C SER A 7 3.74 -6.49 10.31
N GLY A 8 4.04 -5.76 9.23
CA GLY A 8 5.14 -6.10 8.32
C GLY A 8 6.52 -6.06 8.97
N THR A 9 6.68 -5.27 10.04
CA THR A 9 7.90 -5.21 10.85
C THR A 9 7.93 -6.27 11.96
N GLY A 10 6.76 -6.80 12.35
CA GLY A 10 6.63 -7.86 13.35
C GLY A 10 5.93 -7.44 14.64
N SER A 11 5.82 -8.38 15.59
CA SER A 11 5.04 -8.22 16.82
C SER A 11 5.53 -7.07 17.72
N ALA A 12 6.84 -6.84 17.80
CA ALA A 12 7.40 -5.73 18.58
C ALA A 12 6.91 -4.37 18.07
N ALA A 13 6.73 -4.21 16.75
CA ALA A 13 6.25 -2.97 16.15
C ALA A 13 4.75 -2.74 16.43
N ILE A 14 3.97 -3.82 16.52
CA ILE A 14 2.55 -3.78 16.94
C ILE A 14 2.45 -3.32 18.40
N GLU A 15 3.28 -3.88 19.27
CA GLU A 15 3.34 -3.50 20.70
C GLU A 15 3.80 -2.05 20.87
N GLU A 16 4.82 -1.63 20.12
CA GLU A 16 5.28 -0.24 20.10
C GLU A 16 4.17 0.72 19.68
N LEU A 17 3.47 0.47 18.57
CA LEU A 17 2.35 1.31 18.14
C LEU A 17 1.27 1.39 19.22
N THR A 18 0.93 0.26 19.85
CA THR A 18 -0.08 0.21 20.91
C THR A 18 0.32 1.05 22.12
N THR A 19 1.57 0.94 22.54
CA THR A 19 2.11 1.66 23.70
C THR A 19 2.19 3.16 23.43
N GLN A 20 2.78 3.54 22.29
CA GLN A 20 2.90 4.93 21.88
C GLN A 20 1.51 5.58 21.71
N ALA A 21 0.52 4.87 21.15
CA ALA A 21 -0.82 5.41 20.99
C ALA A 21 -1.48 5.75 22.33
N LYS A 22 -1.34 4.89 23.35
CA LYS A 22 -1.86 5.16 24.71
C LYS A 22 -1.18 6.37 25.34
N GLN A 23 0.17 6.41 25.29
CA GLN A 23 0.95 7.53 25.83
C GLN A 23 0.55 8.87 25.19
N VAL A 24 0.44 8.93 23.87
CA VAL A 24 0.05 10.16 23.16
C VAL A 24 -1.36 10.60 23.56
N LEU A 25 -2.31 9.67 23.68
CA LEU A 25 -3.69 9.97 24.10
C LEU A 25 -3.77 10.46 25.56
N GLU A 26 -2.80 10.07 26.39
CA GLU A 26 -2.64 10.54 27.77
C GLU A 26 -1.82 11.84 27.87
N GLY A 27 -1.38 12.42 26.74
CA GLY A 27 -0.57 13.64 26.70
C GLY A 27 0.89 13.42 27.11
N GLN A 28 1.36 12.18 27.10
CA GLN A 28 2.73 11.81 27.44
C GLN A 28 3.64 11.80 26.19
N SER A 29 4.93 12.01 26.41
CA SER A 29 5.96 11.81 25.36
C SER A 29 6.18 10.33 25.09
N THR A 30 6.45 9.98 23.83
CA THR A 30 6.84 8.62 23.45
C THR A 30 8.35 8.51 23.22
N ILE A 31 8.88 7.30 23.36
CA ILE A 31 10.27 6.96 23.00
C ILE A 31 10.20 5.82 21.99
N PRO A 32 10.64 6.03 20.73
CA PRO A 32 10.71 4.96 19.73
C PRO A 32 11.83 3.97 20.04
N HIS A 33 11.55 2.67 19.86
CA HIS A 33 12.52 1.58 20.07
C HIS A 33 12.68 0.68 18.85
N VAL A 34 11.59 0.41 18.13
CA VAL A 34 11.55 -0.41 16.91
C VAL A 34 11.78 0.46 15.69
N TYR A 35 11.09 1.59 15.62
CA TYR A 35 11.27 2.57 14.54
C TYR A 35 12.22 3.70 14.97
N PRO A 36 12.87 4.40 14.02
CA PRO A 36 13.71 5.56 14.33
C PRO A 36 12.90 6.75 14.89
N HIS A 37 11.59 6.77 14.64
CA HIS A 37 10.69 7.86 15.01
C HIS A 37 9.36 7.31 15.53
N GLN A 38 8.60 8.16 16.24
CA GLN A 38 7.27 7.83 16.74
C GLN A 38 6.37 7.42 15.57
N ILE A 39 5.76 6.23 15.66
CA ILE A 39 4.80 5.74 14.66
C ILE A 39 3.36 6.10 15.04
N ALA A 40 3.03 6.18 16.33
CA ALA A 40 1.67 6.54 16.74
C ALA A 40 1.28 7.93 16.21
N PHE A 41 0.15 7.97 15.50
CA PHE A 41 -0.39 9.18 14.87
C PHE A 41 0.58 9.88 13.89
N ASN A 42 1.53 9.14 13.32
CA ASN A 42 2.54 9.64 12.39
C ASN A 42 2.71 8.69 11.19
N VAL A 43 3.42 9.13 10.16
CA VAL A 43 3.76 8.33 8.98
C VAL A 43 5.27 8.39 8.73
N LEU A 44 5.88 7.24 8.43
CA LEU A 44 7.33 7.14 8.24
C LEU A 44 7.63 6.77 6.78
N PRO A 45 8.21 7.67 5.97
CA PRO A 45 8.56 7.41 4.56
C PRO A 45 9.91 6.67 4.44
N GLU A 46 10.14 5.70 5.33
CA GLU A 46 11.35 4.89 5.37
C GLU A 46 10.95 3.48 5.79
N ILE A 47 11.13 2.51 4.88
CA ILE A 47 10.96 1.09 5.15
C ILE A 47 12.20 0.36 4.68
N ASP A 48 12.84 -0.37 5.59
CA ASP A 48 14.17 -0.96 5.36
C ASP A 48 15.22 0.17 5.19
N VAL A 49 16.45 -0.16 4.81
CA VAL A 49 17.56 0.82 4.71
C VAL A 49 17.55 1.58 3.39
N PHE A 50 18.05 2.82 3.39
CA PHE A 50 18.34 3.57 2.17
C PHE A 50 19.49 2.95 1.36
N LEU A 51 19.39 3.05 0.04
CA LEU A 51 20.40 2.69 -0.95
C LEU A 51 21.08 3.96 -1.49
N ASP A 52 22.20 3.79 -2.19
CA ASP A 52 23.00 4.89 -2.74
C ASP A 52 22.25 5.77 -3.76
N ASN A 53 21.18 5.25 -4.36
CA ASN A 53 20.34 5.95 -5.34
C ASN A 53 19.20 6.76 -4.69
N GLY A 54 19.09 6.78 -3.37
CA GLY A 54 18.05 7.51 -2.62
C GLY A 54 16.74 6.76 -2.42
N TYR A 55 16.57 5.58 -3.02
CA TYR A 55 15.47 4.68 -2.69
C TYR A 55 15.78 3.88 -1.43
N THR A 56 14.74 3.43 -0.75
CA THR A 56 14.83 2.40 0.27
C THR A 56 14.90 1.01 -0.37
N LYS A 57 15.45 0.04 0.37
CA LYS A 57 15.52 -1.35 -0.08
C LYS A 57 14.12 -1.94 -0.30
N GLU A 58 13.11 -1.51 0.45
CA GLU A 58 11.72 -1.94 0.22
C GLU A 58 11.16 -1.45 -1.11
N GLU A 59 11.41 -0.18 -1.46
CA GLU A 59 11.00 0.36 -2.77
C GLU A 59 11.73 -0.36 -3.91
N TRP A 60 13.00 -0.68 -3.73
CA TRP A 60 13.78 -1.40 -4.74
C TRP A 60 13.34 -2.86 -4.89
N LYS A 61 12.89 -3.52 -3.82
CA LYS A 61 12.27 -4.85 -3.91
C LYS A 61 11.04 -4.82 -4.82
N LEU A 62 10.16 -3.83 -4.65
CA LEU A 62 8.96 -3.72 -5.50
C LEU A 62 9.32 -3.64 -6.99
N VAL A 63 10.40 -2.93 -7.34
CA VAL A 63 10.89 -2.84 -8.72
C VAL A 63 11.40 -4.21 -9.21
N GLU A 64 12.35 -4.80 -8.50
CA GLU A 64 13.07 -5.99 -8.95
C GLU A 64 12.20 -7.26 -8.90
N GLU A 65 11.39 -7.42 -7.86
CA GLU A 65 10.50 -8.57 -7.72
C GLU A 65 9.38 -8.52 -8.76
N THR A 66 8.81 -7.34 -9.05
CA THR A 66 7.78 -7.20 -10.08
C THR A 66 8.32 -7.54 -11.46
N ARG A 67 9.49 -7.02 -11.83
CA ARG A 67 10.19 -7.38 -13.08
C ARG A 67 10.36 -8.88 -13.23
N LYS A 68 10.86 -9.51 -12.15
CA LYS A 68 11.13 -10.95 -12.12
C LYS A 68 9.85 -11.79 -12.22
N ILE A 69 8.83 -11.47 -11.44
CA ILE A 69 7.55 -12.22 -11.40
C ILE A 69 6.79 -12.06 -12.73
N MET A 70 6.79 -10.87 -13.31
CA MET A 70 6.09 -10.59 -14.57
C MET A 70 6.89 -10.97 -15.81
N HIS A 71 8.15 -11.41 -15.67
CA HIS A 71 9.08 -11.65 -16.77
C HIS A 71 9.20 -10.44 -17.70
N ALA A 72 9.29 -9.24 -17.13
CA ALA A 72 9.24 -7.97 -17.83
C ALA A 72 10.35 -7.03 -17.33
N ASP A 73 11.60 -7.32 -17.72
CA ASP A 73 12.79 -6.59 -17.22
C ASP A 73 12.73 -5.08 -17.50
N ASP A 74 12.08 -4.68 -18.59
CA ASP A 74 11.98 -3.29 -19.03
C ASP A 74 10.77 -2.53 -18.46
N ILE A 75 9.94 -3.15 -17.60
CA ILE A 75 8.80 -2.44 -17.00
C ILE A 75 9.32 -1.29 -16.12
N ALA A 76 8.80 -0.09 -16.36
CA ALA A 76 9.13 1.09 -15.59
C ALA A 76 8.31 1.11 -14.30
N ILE A 77 8.99 1.10 -13.16
CA ILE A 77 8.37 1.13 -11.83
C ILE A 77 9.08 2.18 -10.99
N SER A 78 8.30 2.97 -10.27
CA SER A 78 8.77 3.77 -9.15
C SER A 78 7.77 3.61 -8.02
N ALA A 79 8.27 3.47 -6.80
CA ALA A 79 7.45 3.32 -5.61
C ALA A 79 7.97 4.24 -4.50
N THR A 80 7.04 4.73 -3.69
CA THR A 80 7.35 5.28 -2.37
C THR A 80 6.70 4.41 -1.31
N CYS A 81 7.50 3.94 -0.34
CA CYS A 81 7.04 3.04 0.70
C CYS A 81 6.92 3.74 2.05
N VAL A 82 5.70 3.81 2.59
CA VAL A 82 5.41 4.55 3.82
C VAL A 82 4.81 3.61 4.88
N ARG A 83 5.41 3.59 6.07
CA ARG A 83 4.85 2.90 7.23
C ARG A 83 3.79 3.80 7.88
N VAL A 84 2.60 3.25 8.11
CA VAL A 84 1.45 3.97 8.69
C VAL A 84 0.99 3.30 10.00
N PRO A 85 0.28 4.03 10.89
CA PRO A 85 -0.11 3.54 12.21
C PRO A 85 -1.35 2.66 12.12
N VAL A 86 -1.22 1.55 11.41
CA VAL A 86 -2.26 0.56 11.17
C VAL A 86 -1.69 -0.79 11.55
N PHE A 87 -2.43 -1.58 12.32
CA PHE A 87 -1.92 -2.85 12.83
C PHE A 87 -1.65 -3.88 11.74
N THR A 88 -2.59 -4.08 10.82
CA THR A 88 -2.49 -5.08 9.75
C THR A 88 -3.21 -4.61 8.48
N GLY A 89 -2.87 -5.22 7.34
CA GLY A 89 -3.38 -4.85 6.01
C GLY A 89 -2.56 -3.73 5.38
N HIS A 90 -1.72 -4.08 4.40
CA HIS A 90 -1.01 -3.11 3.56
C HIS A 90 -1.98 -2.53 2.55
N ARG A 91 -1.77 -1.27 2.15
CA ARG A 91 -2.61 -0.66 1.12
C ARG A 91 -1.75 0.11 0.14
N GLU A 92 -2.21 0.20 -1.08
CA GLU A 92 -1.44 0.82 -2.16
C GLU A 92 -2.34 1.68 -3.03
N ALA A 93 -1.90 2.93 -3.23
CA ALA A 93 -2.39 3.76 -4.31
C ALA A 93 -1.52 3.47 -5.54
N ILE A 94 -2.13 2.84 -6.55
CA ILE A 94 -1.43 2.35 -7.73
C ILE A 94 -1.86 3.16 -8.95
N HIS A 95 -0.86 3.65 -9.68
CA HIS A 95 -1.00 4.31 -10.97
C HIS A 95 -0.29 3.44 -12.01
N VAL A 96 -1.00 3.03 -13.05
CA VAL A 96 -0.48 2.18 -14.11
C VAL A 96 -0.77 2.78 -15.47
N GLU A 97 0.24 2.78 -16.34
CA GLU A 97 0.13 3.16 -17.73
C GLU A 97 0.09 1.91 -18.61
N PHE A 98 -0.84 1.89 -19.56
CA PHE A 98 -0.98 0.80 -20.52
C PHE A 98 -0.52 1.24 -21.93
N SER A 99 -0.09 0.26 -22.73
CA SER A 99 0.28 0.48 -24.15
C SER A 99 -0.91 0.92 -25.02
N ARG A 100 -2.13 0.66 -24.58
CA ARG A 100 -3.39 1.09 -25.21
C ARG A 100 -4.37 1.56 -24.13
N PRO A 101 -5.36 2.41 -24.46
CA PRO A 101 -6.34 2.86 -23.48
C PRO A 101 -7.02 1.69 -22.75
N MET A 102 -7.05 1.75 -21.42
CA MET A 102 -7.75 0.82 -20.55
C MET A 102 -8.96 1.52 -19.93
N SER A 103 -10.17 1.00 -20.16
CA SER A 103 -11.36 1.58 -19.53
C SER A 103 -11.54 1.05 -18.11
N PRO A 104 -12.04 1.87 -17.15
CA PRO A 104 -12.32 1.39 -15.79
C PRO A 104 -13.27 0.19 -15.75
N ASP A 105 -14.27 0.13 -16.63
CA ASP A 105 -15.24 -0.98 -16.67
C ASP A 105 -14.65 -2.27 -17.24
N GLU A 106 -13.70 -2.16 -18.18
CA GLU A 106 -12.92 -3.31 -18.62
C GLU A 106 -11.99 -3.81 -17.52
N ALA A 107 -11.27 -2.91 -16.84
CA ALA A 107 -10.41 -3.27 -15.72
C ALA A 107 -11.19 -3.98 -14.60
N ARG A 108 -12.38 -3.46 -14.23
CA ARG A 108 -13.29 -4.14 -13.29
C ARG A 108 -13.65 -5.55 -13.75
N ARG A 109 -14.06 -5.73 -15.01
CA ARG A 109 -14.44 -7.06 -15.52
C ARG A 109 -13.28 -8.05 -15.45
N ILE A 110 -12.07 -7.61 -15.78
CA ILE A 110 -10.86 -8.45 -15.71
C ILE A 110 -10.53 -8.81 -14.25
N LEU A 111 -10.47 -7.81 -13.38
CA LEU A 111 -10.12 -8.01 -11.96
C LEU A 111 -11.16 -8.85 -11.21
N ALA A 112 -12.44 -8.75 -11.55
CA ALA A 112 -13.49 -9.58 -10.96
C ALA A 112 -13.35 -11.08 -11.29
N GLN A 113 -12.59 -11.42 -12.34
CA GLN A 113 -12.32 -12.80 -12.76
C GLN A 113 -10.95 -13.29 -12.28
N ALA A 114 -10.10 -12.40 -11.75
CA ALA A 114 -8.77 -12.75 -11.30
C ALA A 114 -8.85 -13.57 -10.00
N PRO A 115 -8.24 -14.77 -9.93
CA PRO A 115 -8.23 -15.59 -8.72
C PRO A 115 -7.63 -14.84 -7.54
N GLY A 116 -8.29 -14.92 -6.38
CA GLY A 116 -7.85 -14.24 -5.16
C GLY A 116 -8.08 -12.73 -5.13
N VAL A 117 -8.71 -12.14 -6.15
CA VAL A 117 -9.05 -10.71 -6.18
C VAL A 117 -10.54 -10.52 -5.92
N LYS A 118 -10.88 -9.57 -5.05
CA LYS A 118 -12.26 -9.19 -4.76
C LYS A 118 -12.48 -7.71 -4.97
N LEU A 119 -13.46 -7.36 -5.80
CA LEU A 119 -13.81 -5.96 -6.04
C LEU A 119 -14.70 -5.38 -4.95
N LEU A 120 -14.29 -4.23 -4.43
CA LEU A 120 -15.10 -3.33 -3.62
C LEU A 120 -15.02 -1.95 -4.29
N ASP A 121 -15.89 -1.65 -5.25
CA ASP A 121 -15.75 -0.42 -6.05
C ASP A 121 -17.08 0.22 -6.40
N ASP A 122 -17.75 0.78 -5.39
CA ASP A 122 -18.94 1.61 -5.58
C ASP A 122 -18.83 2.91 -4.77
N PRO A 123 -18.30 3.99 -5.38
CA PRO A 123 -18.17 5.28 -4.74
C PRO A 123 -19.52 5.91 -4.33
N THR A 124 -20.64 5.52 -4.94
CA THR A 124 -21.96 6.14 -4.65
C THR A 124 -22.47 5.79 -3.25
N ILE A 125 -22.01 4.66 -2.71
CA ILE A 125 -22.32 4.18 -1.36
C ILE A 125 -21.08 4.10 -0.47
N SER A 126 -19.97 4.74 -0.86
CA SER A 126 -18.69 4.69 -0.14
C SER A 126 -18.12 3.28 0.05
N LEU A 127 -18.33 2.40 -0.93
CA LEU A 127 -17.77 1.05 -0.94
C LEU A 127 -16.40 1.06 -1.62
N TYR A 128 -15.35 0.88 -0.83
CA TYR A 128 -13.96 0.73 -1.27
C TYR A 128 -13.16 -0.10 -0.27
N PRO A 129 -12.04 -0.72 -0.67
CA PRO A 129 -11.22 -1.52 0.23
C PRO A 129 -10.71 -0.74 1.43
N GLN A 130 -10.78 -1.35 2.61
CA GLN A 130 -10.26 -0.82 3.86
C GLN A 130 -9.47 -1.92 4.58
N PRO A 131 -8.37 -1.58 5.27
CA PRO A 131 -7.49 -2.59 5.89
C PRO A 131 -8.19 -3.34 7.01
N TRP A 132 -9.04 -2.65 7.77
CA TRP A 132 -9.77 -3.26 8.89
C TRP A 132 -10.70 -4.38 8.42
N SER A 133 -11.30 -4.25 7.23
CA SER A 133 -12.21 -5.24 6.64
C SER A 133 -11.47 -6.33 5.86
N ALA A 134 -10.24 -6.06 5.41
CA ALA A 134 -9.41 -7.03 4.70
C ALA A 134 -8.73 -8.02 5.65
N ALA A 135 -8.40 -7.59 6.87
CA ALA A 135 -7.72 -8.40 7.88
C ALA A 135 -8.40 -9.77 8.10
N GLY A 136 -7.63 -10.85 7.99
CA GLY A 136 -8.10 -12.23 8.21
C GLY A 136 -8.75 -12.89 6.99
N ASN A 137 -8.71 -12.25 5.82
CA ASN A 137 -9.11 -12.83 4.54
C ASN A 137 -7.86 -13.09 3.69
N ASP A 138 -7.95 -14.08 2.80
CA ASP A 138 -6.86 -14.44 1.88
C ASP A 138 -6.93 -13.62 0.58
N GLU A 139 -8.08 -13.02 0.28
CA GLU A 139 -8.28 -12.21 -0.91
C GLU A 139 -7.61 -10.83 -0.84
N VAL A 140 -7.13 -10.37 -1.99
CA VAL A 140 -6.72 -8.98 -2.23
C VAL A 140 -7.92 -8.17 -2.70
N PHE A 141 -8.20 -7.07 -2.02
CA PHE A 141 -9.35 -6.23 -2.30
C PHE A 141 -8.96 -5.04 -3.18
N VAL A 142 -9.68 -4.83 -4.27
CA VAL A 142 -9.38 -3.75 -5.23
C VAL A 142 -10.59 -2.85 -5.42
N GLY A 143 -10.35 -1.55 -5.49
CA GLY A 143 -11.38 -0.56 -5.77
C GLY A 143 -10.84 0.80 -6.15
N ARG A 144 -11.72 1.81 -6.13
CA ARG A 144 -11.41 3.18 -6.59
C ARG A 144 -10.85 3.22 -8.01
N ILE A 145 -11.27 2.29 -8.86
CA ILE A 145 -10.75 2.14 -10.22
C ILE A 145 -11.27 3.28 -11.08
N ARG A 146 -10.36 4.05 -11.67
CA ARG A 146 -10.72 5.22 -12.49
C ARG A 146 -9.62 5.53 -13.50
N ARG A 147 -9.96 6.30 -14.53
CA ARG A 147 -8.95 6.83 -15.45
C ARG A 147 -8.02 7.76 -14.69
N ASP A 148 -6.73 7.66 -14.98
CA ASP A 148 -5.78 8.65 -14.51
C ASP A 148 -6.06 9.99 -15.20
N ALA A 149 -6.03 11.08 -14.43
CA ALA A 149 -6.24 12.42 -14.97
C ALA A 149 -5.00 12.98 -15.67
N SER A 150 -3.82 12.42 -15.40
CA SER A 150 -2.53 12.89 -15.90
C SER A 150 -2.07 12.20 -17.18
N HIS A 151 -2.65 11.03 -17.53
CA HIS A 151 -2.21 10.24 -18.68
C HIS A 151 -3.38 9.57 -19.41
N SER A 152 -3.42 9.65 -20.75
CA SER A 152 -4.56 9.17 -21.56
C SER A 152 -4.76 7.66 -21.49
N ASN A 153 -3.68 6.91 -21.30
CA ASN A 153 -3.70 5.45 -21.12
C ASN A 153 -3.49 5.03 -19.66
N GLY A 154 -3.61 5.98 -18.73
CA GLY A 154 -3.41 5.74 -17.31
C GLY A 154 -4.68 5.23 -16.63
N LEU A 155 -4.51 4.34 -15.66
CA LEU A 155 -5.53 3.89 -14.73
C LEU A 155 -5.00 4.03 -13.31
N THR A 156 -5.86 4.48 -12.40
CA THR A 156 -5.55 4.54 -10.97
C THR A 156 -6.47 3.60 -10.20
N MET A 157 -5.93 2.92 -9.21
CA MET A 157 -6.69 2.04 -8.31
C MET A 157 -6.16 2.09 -6.88
N TRP A 158 -6.96 1.56 -5.97
CA TRP A 158 -6.65 1.36 -4.56
C TRP A 158 -6.70 -0.14 -4.26
N VAL A 159 -5.63 -0.67 -3.68
CA VAL A 159 -5.47 -2.09 -3.38
C VAL A 159 -5.21 -2.26 -1.89
N VAL A 160 -5.79 -3.29 -1.28
CA VAL A 160 -5.66 -3.64 0.15
C VAL A 160 -5.57 -5.15 0.31
#